data_AF-A0A351WL44-F1
#
_entry.id   AF-A0A351WL44-F1
#
_cell.length_a   1.000
_cell.length_b   1.000
_cell.length_c   1.000
_cell.angle_alpha   90.00
_cell.angle_beta   90.00
_cell.angle_gamma   90.00
#
_symmetry.space_group_name_H-M   'P 1'
#
loop_
_entity.id
_entity.type
_entity.pdbx_description
1 polymer ?
#
loop_
_entity_poly.entity_id
_entity_poly.type
_entity_poly.pdbx_seq_one_letter_code
_entity_poly.pdbx_strand_id
1 'polypeptide(L)'
;MVKGLQLFVEYFKNWKESYVLIGGAACDLWMGSQGLSFRATKDLDLVLIVEALKPEFFKLFWAFIREGQYKSHQHTETRPGFYRFKNPAISDYPYMIELLTRNQLRMPESVHLTPLPAGENVSSLSAILLDETYYRFIVDSRILLSGIPIIPAYALIPLKARAWLDLTERRTRGDPQVKGDDIKKHRHDIFRLYLTLAPSDRFDLPMLLRQDLAQFLGHLPPDSSDWNSIRKAVQDAALPGPEEIIQQFGRMFGLDSKSGSQDAVKIG
;
A
#
# COMPACT_ATOMS: atom_id res chain seq x y z
N MET A 1 -15.44 1.17 -7.19
CA MET A 1 -15.09 2.56 -6.80
C MET A 1 -15.47 2.81 -5.35
N VAL A 2 -14.51 3.30 -4.57
CA VAL A 2 -14.66 3.59 -3.13
C VAL A 2 -15.61 4.76 -2.90
N LYS A 3 -16.56 4.60 -1.97
CA LYS A 3 -17.50 5.67 -1.59
C LYS A 3 -16.74 6.91 -1.10
N GLY A 4 -17.15 8.09 -1.57
CA GLY A 4 -16.56 9.37 -1.16
C GLY A 4 -15.22 9.71 -1.79
N LEU A 5 -14.65 8.83 -2.64
CA LEU A 5 -13.39 9.10 -3.33
C LEU A 5 -13.50 10.32 -4.26
N GLN A 6 -14.58 10.43 -5.04
CA GLN A 6 -14.77 11.57 -5.95
C GLN A 6 -14.90 12.89 -5.19
N LEU A 7 -15.61 12.88 -4.06
CA LEU A 7 -15.69 14.04 -3.17
C LEU A 7 -14.31 14.45 -2.67
N PHE A 8 -13.52 13.49 -2.19
CA PHE A 8 -12.14 13.74 -1.76
C PHE A 8 -11.30 14.33 -2.90
N VAL A 9 -11.33 13.72 -4.09
CA VAL A 9 -10.55 14.18 -5.25
C VAL A 9 -10.92 15.61 -5.66
N GLU A 10 -12.20 15.95 -5.65
CA GLU A 10 -12.65 17.31 -5.96
C GLU A 10 -12.18 18.31 -4.89
N TYR A 11 -12.28 17.94 -3.61
CA TYR A 11 -11.84 18.78 -2.49
C TYR A 11 -10.34 19.08 -2.56
N PHE A 12 -9.53 18.09 -2.94
CA PHE A 12 -8.06 18.21 -3.00
C PHE A 12 -7.50 18.40 -4.43
N LYS A 13 -8.31 18.83 -5.40
CA LYS A 13 -7.90 18.93 -6.82
C LYS A 13 -6.67 19.82 -7.09
N ASN A 14 -6.42 20.82 -6.24
CA ASN A 14 -5.28 21.73 -6.33
C ASN A 14 -4.05 21.25 -5.51
N TRP A 15 -4.15 20.06 -4.89
CA TRP A 15 -3.18 19.51 -3.95
C TRP A 15 -2.69 18.11 -4.35
N LYS A 16 -2.83 17.75 -5.63
CA LYS A 16 -2.40 16.46 -6.19
C LYS A 16 -0.92 16.15 -5.95
N GLU A 17 -0.10 17.19 -5.77
CA GLU A 17 1.32 17.07 -5.50
C GLU A 17 1.63 16.71 -4.04
N SER A 18 0.68 16.91 -3.13
CA SER A 18 0.88 16.79 -1.68
C SER A 18 0.57 15.40 -1.12
N TYR A 19 0.01 14.50 -1.93
CA TYR A 19 -0.32 13.15 -1.50
C TYR A 19 -0.23 12.13 -2.63
N VAL A 20 -0.17 10.86 -2.26
CA VAL A 20 -0.31 9.70 -3.14
C VAL A 20 -1.30 8.73 -2.54
N LEU A 21 -2.32 8.37 -3.29
CA LEU A 21 -3.26 7.32 -2.91
C LEU A 21 -2.61 5.96 -3.20
N ILE A 22 -2.55 5.12 -2.17
CA ILE A 22 -2.00 3.76 -2.20
C ILE A 22 -3.09 2.76 -1.78
N GLY A 23 -2.67 1.60 -1.29
CA GLY A 23 -3.59 0.74 -0.54
C GLY A 23 -4.63 0.05 -1.41
N GLY A 24 -5.82 -0.19 -0.88
CA GLY A 24 -6.88 -0.90 -1.62
C GLY A 24 -7.50 -0.04 -2.72
N ALA A 25 -7.71 1.25 -2.44
CA ALA A 25 -8.36 2.17 -3.37
C ALA A 25 -7.52 2.41 -4.63
N ALA A 26 -6.19 2.50 -4.51
CA ALA A 26 -5.31 2.59 -5.66
C ALA A 26 -5.36 1.32 -6.53
N CYS A 27 -5.43 0.13 -5.92
CA CYS A 27 -5.62 -1.11 -6.66
C CYS A 27 -6.95 -1.12 -7.44
N ASP A 28 -8.06 -0.70 -6.81
CA ASP A 28 -9.38 -0.61 -7.48
C ASP A 28 -9.34 0.33 -8.69
N LEU A 29 -8.74 1.51 -8.54
CA LEU A 29 -8.58 2.47 -9.64
C LEU A 29 -7.70 1.92 -10.77
N TRP A 30 -6.54 1.35 -10.44
CA TRP A 30 -5.63 0.80 -11.43
C TRP A 30 -6.28 -0.35 -12.21
N MET A 31 -6.84 -1.33 -11.51
CA MET A 31 -7.53 -2.47 -12.12
C MET A 31 -8.69 -2.01 -13.01
N GLY A 32 -9.49 -1.05 -12.53
CA GLY A 32 -10.60 -0.48 -13.29
C GLY A 32 -10.15 0.20 -14.58
N SER A 33 -8.98 0.87 -14.58
CA SER A 33 -8.41 1.46 -15.80
C SER A 33 -7.99 0.42 -16.85
N GLN A 34 -7.78 -0.82 -16.42
CA GLN A 34 -7.46 -1.98 -17.27
C GLN A 34 -8.70 -2.84 -17.59
N GLY A 35 -9.90 -2.36 -17.25
CA GLY A 35 -11.14 -3.11 -17.48
C GLY A 35 -11.35 -4.30 -16.54
N LEU A 36 -10.57 -4.42 -15.46
CA LEU A 36 -10.66 -5.49 -14.48
C LEU A 36 -11.37 -5.04 -13.22
N SER A 37 -12.04 -5.98 -12.55
CA SER A 37 -12.66 -5.74 -11.24
C SER A 37 -11.68 -5.93 -10.09
N PHE A 38 -11.88 -5.22 -8.98
CA PHE A 38 -11.16 -5.41 -7.74
C PHE A 38 -12.12 -5.64 -6.57
N ARG A 39 -11.62 -6.21 -5.48
CA ARG A 39 -12.43 -6.42 -4.27
C ARG A 39 -12.84 -5.08 -3.67
N ALA A 40 -14.00 -5.04 -3.01
CA ALA A 40 -14.44 -3.84 -2.30
C ALA A 40 -13.42 -3.43 -1.22
N THR A 41 -13.23 -2.12 -1.10
CA THR A 41 -12.44 -1.47 -0.05
C THR A 41 -13.16 -0.20 0.38
N LYS A 42 -13.02 0.18 1.65
CA LYS A 42 -13.67 1.35 2.25
C LYS A 42 -12.66 2.42 2.67
N ASP A 43 -11.38 2.10 2.52
CA ASP A 43 -10.27 2.83 3.11
C ASP A 43 -9.59 3.66 2.02
N LEU A 44 -9.32 4.93 2.34
CA LEU A 44 -8.43 5.79 1.55
C LEU A 44 -7.09 5.89 2.27
N ASP A 45 -6.11 5.16 1.75
CA ASP A 45 -4.74 5.11 2.27
C ASP A 45 -3.88 6.15 1.53
N LEU A 46 -3.42 7.17 2.23
CA LEU A 46 -2.74 8.32 1.63
C LEU A 46 -1.34 8.48 2.22
N VAL A 47 -0.32 8.50 1.37
CA VAL A 47 1.04 8.93 1.74
C VAL A 47 1.15 10.43 1.48
N LEU A 48 1.46 11.22 2.52
CA LEU A 48 1.70 12.65 2.38
C LEU A 48 3.12 12.92 1.91
N ILE A 49 3.25 13.79 0.90
CA ILE A 49 4.54 14.18 0.31
C ILE A 49 5.06 15.40 1.06
N VAL A 50 5.87 15.18 2.09
CA VAL A 50 6.28 16.22 3.05
C VAL A 50 6.98 17.41 2.40
N GLU A 51 7.67 17.19 1.28
CA GLU A 51 8.36 18.21 0.49
C GLU A 51 7.38 19.15 -0.24
N ALA A 52 6.15 18.69 -0.49
CA ALA A 52 5.10 19.44 -1.19
C ALA A 52 3.97 19.91 -0.26
N LEU A 53 4.07 19.64 1.05
CA LEU A 53 3.06 20.07 2.03
C LEU A 53 3.22 21.56 2.35
N LYS A 54 2.10 22.30 2.26
CA LYS A 54 2.01 23.70 2.67
C LYS A 54 0.98 23.87 3.79
N PRO A 55 1.05 24.93 4.61
CA PRO A 55 0.06 25.20 5.67
C PRO A 55 -1.40 25.16 5.18
N GLU A 56 -1.66 25.58 3.95
CA GLU A 56 -3.00 25.61 3.35
C GLU A 56 -3.54 24.21 3.09
N PHE A 57 -2.68 23.22 2.79
CA PHE A 57 -3.10 21.82 2.68
C PHE A 57 -3.70 21.34 4.00
N PHE A 58 -3.03 21.61 5.14
CA PHE A 58 -3.53 21.19 6.44
C PHE A 58 -4.82 21.92 6.82
N LYS A 59 -4.93 23.21 6.52
CA LYS A 59 -6.19 23.96 6.74
C LYS A 59 -7.35 23.31 5.98
N LEU A 60 -7.12 22.96 4.72
CA LEU A 60 -8.10 22.28 3.88
C LEU A 60 -8.40 20.86 4.39
N PHE A 61 -7.37 20.11 4.77
CA PHE A 61 -7.54 18.76 5.32
C PHE A 61 -8.39 18.75 6.60
N TRP A 62 -8.10 19.66 7.54
CA TRP A 62 -8.89 19.77 8.76
C TRP A 62 -10.32 20.28 8.52
N ALA A 63 -10.52 21.12 7.49
CA ALA A 63 -11.87 21.50 7.05
C ALA A 63 -12.64 20.27 6.54
N PHE A 64 -12.02 19.44 5.69
CA PHE A 64 -12.60 18.19 5.19
C PHE A 64 -13.00 17.23 6.33
N ILE A 65 -12.11 17.00 7.29
CA ILE A 65 -12.40 16.13 8.45
C ILE A 65 -13.56 16.69 9.29
N ARG A 66 -13.59 18.01 9.52
CA ARG A 66 -14.67 18.66 10.28
C ARG A 66 -16.01 18.59 9.55
N GLU A 67 -16.03 18.87 8.24
CA GLU A 67 -17.23 18.87 7.42
C GLU A 67 -17.81 17.45 7.25
N GLY A 68 -16.95 16.42 7.18
CA GLY A 68 -17.37 15.02 7.21
C GLY A 68 -17.88 14.54 8.57
N GLN A 69 -17.63 15.31 9.63
CA GLN A 69 -18.00 14.99 11.02
C GLN A 69 -17.54 13.59 11.43
N TYR A 70 -16.25 13.30 11.19
CA TYR A 70 -15.65 12.02 11.60
C TYR A 70 -15.75 11.86 13.13
N LYS A 71 -16.24 10.68 13.56
CA LYS A 71 -16.48 10.42 14.99
C LYS A 71 -15.27 9.84 15.71
N SER A 72 -14.33 9.27 14.97
CA SER A 72 -13.14 8.64 15.53
C SER A 72 -11.91 9.21 14.86
N HIS A 73 -11.01 9.78 15.67
CA HIS A 73 -9.73 10.32 15.25
C HIS A 73 -8.63 9.65 16.05
N GLN A 74 -7.86 8.79 15.40
CA GLN A 74 -6.84 7.96 16.04
C GLN A 74 -5.47 8.29 15.45
N HIS A 75 -4.41 8.14 16.24
CA HIS A 75 -3.04 8.35 15.74
C HIS A 75 -1.99 7.51 16.47
N THR A 76 -0.80 7.43 15.87
CA THR A 76 0.42 6.99 16.54
C THR A 76 1.14 8.15 17.18
N GLU A 77 1.64 7.96 18.40
CA GLU A 77 2.48 8.95 19.08
C GLU A 77 3.94 8.94 18.58
N THR A 78 4.35 7.85 17.93
CA THR A 78 5.69 7.65 17.37
C THR A 78 5.82 8.17 15.95
N ARG A 79 7.07 8.42 15.54
CA ARG A 79 7.41 8.63 14.12
C ARG A 79 7.78 7.30 13.45
N PRO A 80 7.46 7.12 12.16
CA PRO A 80 6.69 8.04 11.32
C PRO A 80 5.21 8.09 11.72
N GLY A 81 4.54 9.21 11.43
CA GLY A 81 3.20 9.51 11.90
C GLY A 81 2.12 8.80 11.09
N PHE A 82 1.18 8.19 11.79
CA PHE A 82 -0.01 7.58 11.21
C PHE A 82 -1.26 8.16 11.86
N TYR A 83 -2.23 8.56 11.04
CA TYR A 83 -3.48 9.15 11.47
C TYR A 83 -4.64 8.46 10.78
N ARG A 84 -5.73 8.24 11.51
CA ARG A 84 -6.89 7.50 11.04
C ARG A 84 -8.17 8.19 11.45
N PHE A 85 -9.00 8.48 10.47
CA PHE A 85 -10.29 9.13 10.63
C PHE A 85 -11.38 8.17 10.17
N LYS A 86 -12.33 7.84 11.05
CA LYS A 86 -13.37 6.82 10.80
C LYS A 86 -14.77 7.31 11.18
N ASN A 87 -15.77 6.66 10.58
CA ASN A 87 -17.19 6.84 10.89
C ASN A 87 -17.65 8.31 10.71
N PRO A 88 -17.62 8.85 9.48
CA PRO A 88 -18.21 10.17 9.21
C PRO A 88 -19.71 10.16 9.53
N ALA A 89 -20.23 11.26 10.07
CA ALA A 89 -21.68 11.43 10.21
C ALA A 89 -22.34 11.77 8.87
N ILE A 90 -21.59 12.39 7.95
CA ILE A 90 -22.06 12.71 6.60
C ILE A 90 -21.79 11.53 5.66
N SER A 91 -22.85 11.00 5.05
CA SER A 91 -22.77 9.73 4.30
C SER A 91 -21.93 9.80 3.04
N ASP A 92 -21.75 10.98 2.43
CA ASP A 92 -21.01 11.15 1.17
C ASP A 92 -19.48 11.11 1.37
N TYR A 93 -19.02 11.21 2.61
CA TYR A 93 -17.61 11.17 2.94
C TYR A 93 -17.06 9.74 2.93
N PRO A 94 -15.75 9.57 2.64
CA PRO A 94 -15.09 8.28 2.76
C PRO A 94 -15.25 7.69 4.16
N TYR A 95 -15.60 6.42 4.26
CA TYR A 95 -15.82 5.76 5.54
C TYR A 95 -14.58 5.83 6.45
N MET A 96 -13.40 5.68 5.84
CA MET A 96 -12.12 5.69 6.52
C MET A 96 -11.06 6.40 5.68
N ILE A 97 -10.28 7.26 6.34
CA ILE A 97 -9.09 7.90 5.77
C ILE A 97 -7.91 7.57 6.67
N GLU A 98 -6.87 7.00 6.08
CA GLU A 98 -5.59 6.74 6.72
C GLU A 98 -4.52 7.65 6.10
N LEU A 99 -3.86 8.46 6.92
CA LEU A 99 -2.73 9.29 6.51
C LEU A 99 -1.43 8.73 7.06
N LEU A 100 -0.49 8.52 6.14
CA LEU A 100 0.87 8.11 6.38
C LEU A 100 1.77 9.32 6.13
N THR A 101 2.55 9.75 7.12
CA THR A 101 3.44 10.92 6.98
C THR A 101 4.75 10.73 7.74
N ARG A 102 5.88 11.14 7.14
CA ARG A 102 7.19 11.11 7.82
C ARG A 102 7.29 12.12 8.98
N ASN A 103 6.42 13.13 8.96
CA ASN A 103 6.31 14.15 10.00
C ASN A 103 5.00 14.02 10.79
N GLN A 104 4.95 14.59 11.99
CA GLN A 104 3.66 14.75 12.68
C GLN A 104 2.83 15.85 12.01
N LEU A 105 1.52 15.63 11.92
CA LEU A 105 0.57 16.64 11.48
C LEU A 105 0.51 17.77 12.51
N ARG A 106 0.51 19.02 12.03
CA ARG A 106 0.17 20.16 12.87
C ARG A 106 -1.34 20.12 13.14
N MET A 107 -1.68 19.96 14.42
CA MET A 107 -3.05 19.86 14.89
C MET A 107 -3.63 21.24 15.21
N PRO A 108 -4.88 21.54 14.81
CA PRO A 108 -5.64 22.63 15.41
C PRO A 108 -5.95 22.31 16.87
N GLU A 109 -5.99 23.31 17.75
CA GLU A 109 -6.28 23.13 19.18
C GLU A 109 -7.63 22.45 19.44
N SER A 110 -8.59 22.61 18.52
CA SER A 110 -9.94 22.05 18.64
C SER A 110 -10.05 20.56 18.28
N VAL A 111 -8.98 19.91 17.82
CA VAL A 111 -9.01 18.51 17.40
C VAL A 111 -8.31 17.64 18.42
N HIS A 112 -9.09 16.80 19.09
CA HIS A 112 -8.56 15.77 19.98
C HIS A 112 -8.34 14.48 19.19
N LEU A 113 -7.10 13.98 19.20
CA LEU A 113 -6.75 12.65 18.72
C LEU A 113 -6.63 11.72 19.91
N THR A 114 -7.24 10.55 19.82
CA THR A 114 -6.97 9.47 20.77
C THR A 114 -5.78 8.66 20.27
N PRO A 115 -4.90 8.16 21.16
CA PRO A 115 -3.93 7.16 20.77
C PRO A 115 -4.63 5.97 20.14
N LEU A 116 -4.02 5.37 19.12
CA LEU A 116 -4.51 4.11 18.60
C LEU A 116 -4.46 3.06 19.72
N PRO A 117 -5.58 2.34 19.97
CA PRO A 117 -5.61 1.34 21.03
C PRO A 117 -4.49 0.32 20.86
N ALA A 118 -3.88 -0.10 21.97
CA ALA A 118 -2.84 -1.12 21.98
C ALA A 118 -3.36 -2.37 21.28
N GLY A 119 -2.85 -2.60 20.07
CA GLY A 119 -3.20 -3.76 19.27
C GLY A 119 -4.42 -3.64 18.34
N GLU A 120 -5.06 -2.47 18.24
CA GLU A 120 -5.64 -2.20 16.92
C GLU A 120 -4.52 -2.26 15.89
N ASN A 121 -4.80 -2.80 14.69
CA ASN A 121 -3.89 -2.85 13.55
C ASN A 121 -3.56 -1.42 13.08
N VAL A 122 -2.84 -0.69 13.92
CA VAL A 122 -1.84 0.24 13.48
C VAL A 122 -0.85 -0.64 12.76
N SER A 123 -0.92 -0.47 11.46
CA SER A 123 0.07 -0.78 10.50
C SER A 123 1.42 -0.13 10.90
N SER A 124 2.10 -0.70 11.90
CA SER A 124 3.57 -0.67 11.96
C SER A 124 4.14 -0.85 10.56
N LEU A 125 3.46 -1.67 9.76
CA LEU A 125 3.60 -1.88 8.33
C LEU A 125 3.42 -0.69 7.38
N SER A 126 2.36 0.10 7.51
CA SER A 126 2.19 1.32 6.70
C SER A 126 3.17 2.39 7.16
N ALA A 127 3.56 2.38 8.44
CA ALA A 127 4.68 3.17 8.93
C ALA A 127 6.03 2.65 8.40
N ILE A 128 6.21 1.32 8.22
CA ILE A 128 7.39 0.72 7.56
C ILE A 128 7.46 1.17 6.08
N LEU A 129 6.32 1.40 5.41
CA LEU A 129 6.31 1.99 4.06
C LEU A 129 6.83 3.44 4.02
N LEU A 130 7.07 4.06 5.17
CA LEU A 130 7.73 5.36 5.28
C LEU A 130 9.22 5.25 5.63
N ASP A 131 9.80 4.05 5.56
CA ASP A 131 11.25 3.89 5.33
C ASP A 131 11.67 4.78 4.16
N GLU A 132 12.87 5.37 4.24
CA GLU A 132 13.38 6.31 3.24
C GLU A 132 13.29 5.73 1.81
N THR A 133 13.62 4.44 1.66
CA THR A 133 13.63 3.75 0.36
C THR A 133 12.21 3.56 -0.17
N TYR A 134 11.28 3.10 0.67
CA TYR A 134 9.88 2.92 0.29
C TYR A 134 9.20 4.25 -0.02
N TYR A 135 9.41 5.26 0.83
CA TYR A 135 8.87 6.59 0.66
C TYR A 135 9.31 7.20 -0.67
N ARG A 136 10.63 7.19 -0.95
CA ARG A 136 11.19 7.72 -2.19
C ARG A 136 10.61 6.97 -3.39
N PHE A 137 10.54 5.64 -3.33
CA PHE A 137 9.98 4.84 -4.41
C PHE A 137 8.49 5.16 -4.68
N ILE A 138 7.68 5.38 -3.64
CA ILE A 138 6.26 5.78 -3.78
C ILE A 138 6.16 7.16 -4.45
N VAL A 139 6.99 8.12 -4.01
CA VAL A 139 7.00 9.48 -4.57
C VAL A 139 7.40 9.46 -6.05
N ASP A 140 8.47 8.73 -6.38
CA ASP A 140 9.07 8.70 -7.72
C ASP A 140 8.23 7.87 -8.71
N SER A 141 7.49 6.87 -8.23
CA SER A 141 6.59 6.03 -9.06
C SER A 141 5.20 6.64 -9.26
N ARG A 142 4.94 7.83 -8.72
CA ARG A 142 3.62 8.46 -8.75
C ARG A 142 3.21 8.82 -10.18
N ILE A 143 1.96 8.50 -10.51
CA ILE A 143 1.30 8.89 -11.76
C ILE A 143 -0.04 9.57 -11.46
N LEU A 144 -0.58 10.29 -12.45
CA LEU A 144 -1.95 10.78 -12.39
C LEU A 144 -2.87 9.85 -13.19
N LEU A 145 -3.71 9.08 -12.51
CA LEU A 145 -4.77 8.29 -13.14
C LEU A 145 -6.11 8.99 -12.95
N SER A 146 -6.73 9.43 -14.06
CA SER A 146 -7.98 10.22 -14.03
C SER A 146 -7.91 11.43 -13.09
N GLY A 147 -6.74 12.08 -13.04
CA GLY A 147 -6.49 13.23 -12.16
C GLY A 147 -6.21 12.91 -10.70
N ILE A 148 -6.13 11.64 -10.31
CA ILE A 148 -5.83 11.17 -8.96
C ILE A 148 -4.36 10.74 -8.89
N PRO A 149 -3.54 11.27 -7.96
CA PRO A 149 -2.19 10.80 -7.75
C PRO A 149 -2.21 9.40 -7.12
N ILE A 150 -1.76 8.40 -7.86
CA ILE A 150 -1.64 7.01 -7.42
C ILE A 150 -0.26 6.46 -7.78
N ILE A 151 0.00 5.21 -7.44
CA ILE A 151 1.12 4.42 -7.96
C ILE A 151 0.61 3.25 -8.83
N PRO A 152 1.33 2.88 -9.90
CA PRO A 152 0.94 1.80 -10.81
C PRO A 152 1.13 0.40 -10.19
N ALA A 153 0.66 -0.65 -10.88
CA ALA A 153 0.75 -2.03 -10.40
C ALA A 153 2.17 -2.46 -10.00
N TYR A 154 3.19 -2.14 -10.81
CA TYR A 154 4.58 -2.52 -10.51
C TYR A 154 5.07 -1.94 -9.17
N ALA A 155 4.52 -0.81 -8.75
CA ALA A 155 4.87 -0.16 -7.49
C ALA A 155 3.94 -0.60 -6.34
N LEU A 156 2.67 -0.91 -6.61
CA LEU A 156 1.74 -1.44 -5.61
C LEU A 156 2.13 -2.85 -5.13
N ILE A 157 2.64 -3.69 -6.03
CA ILE A 157 3.05 -5.08 -5.75
C ILE A 157 4.06 -5.18 -4.60
N PRO A 158 5.24 -4.53 -4.63
CA PRO A 158 6.21 -4.64 -3.54
C PRO A 158 5.67 -4.09 -2.21
N LEU A 159 4.84 -3.04 -2.24
CA LEU A 159 4.14 -2.55 -1.04
C LEU A 159 3.22 -3.62 -0.44
N LYS A 160 2.47 -4.37 -1.27
CA LYS A 160 1.64 -5.49 -0.80
C LYS A 160 2.50 -6.66 -0.31
N ALA A 161 3.65 -6.92 -0.92
CA ALA A 161 4.57 -7.98 -0.51
C ALA A 161 5.15 -7.68 0.88
N ARG A 162 5.66 -6.46 1.10
CA ARG A 162 6.07 -5.97 2.42
C ARG A 162 4.93 -6.10 3.42
N ALA A 163 3.73 -5.71 3.02
CA ALA A 163 2.53 -5.82 3.84
C ALA A 163 2.24 -7.26 4.31
N TRP A 164 2.38 -8.19 3.39
CA TRP A 164 2.19 -9.61 3.67
C TRP A 164 3.26 -10.17 4.62
N LEU A 165 4.53 -9.79 4.42
CA LEU A 165 5.67 -10.27 5.22
C LEU A 165 5.53 -9.88 6.70
N ASP A 166 5.23 -8.60 6.97
CA ASP A 166 5.07 -8.10 8.34
C ASP A 166 3.90 -8.78 9.07
N LEU A 167 2.73 -8.89 8.42
CA LEU A 167 1.59 -9.56 9.04
C LEU A 167 1.87 -11.05 9.29
N THR A 168 2.57 -11.71 8.38
CA THR A 168 2.96 -13.12 8.53
C THR A 168 3.94 -13.31 9.69
N GLU A 169 4.93 -12.43 9.81
CA GLU A 169 5.91 -12.44 10.90
C GLU A 169 5.23 -12.18 12.26
N ARG A 170 4.40 -11.13 12.36
CA ARG A 170 3.64 -10.81 13.57
C ARG A 170 2.75 -11.96 14.01
N ARG A 171 2.04 -12.59 13.08
CA ARG A 171 1.22 -13.76 13.36
C ARG A 171 2.05 -14.93 13.87
N THR A 172 3.23 -15.15 13.29
CA THR A 172 4.15 -16.20 13.74
C THR A 172 4.66 -15.94 15.16
N ARG A 173 4.84 -14.67 15.54
CA ARG A 173 5.18 -14.25 16.91
C ARG A 173 4.01 -14.29 17.88
N GLY A 174 2.83 -14.77 17.46
CA GLY A 174 1.67 -14.96 18.32
C GLY A 174 0.80 -13.71 18.51
N ASP A 175 0.91 -12.71 17.64
CA ASP A 175 0.04 -11.52 17.69
C ASP A 175 -1.43 -11.91 17.47
N PRO A 176 -2.31 -11.80 18.50
CA PRO A 176 -3.69 -12.26 18.43
C PRO A 176 -4.58 -11.38 17.54
N GLN A 177 -4.09 -10.22 17.09
CA GLN A 177 -4.87 -9.26 16.31
C GLN A 177 -4.68 -9.40 14.80
N VAL A 178 -3.68 -10.18 14.37
CA VAL A 178 -3.49 -10.48 12.95
C VAL A 178 -4.47 -11.55 12.51
N LYS A 179 -5.47 -11.14 11.73
CA LYS A 179 -6.43 -12.07 11.12
C LYS A 179 -5.84 -12.72 9.88
N GLY A 180 -6.09 -14.01 9.68
CA GLY A 180 -5.61 -14.73 8.50
C GLY A 180 -6.10 -14.14 7.18
N ASP A 181 -7.31 -13.56 7.16
CA ASP A 181 -7.86 -12.91 5.97
C ASP A 181 -7.13 -11.61 5.60
N ASP A 182 -6.55 -10.91 6.59
CA ASP A 182 -5.71 -9.74 6.35
C ASP A 182 -4.39 -10.11 5.68
N ILE A 183 -3.82 -11.28 5.99
CA ILE A 183 -2.65 -11.80 5.28
C ILE A 183 -3.06 -12.21 3.85
N LYS A 184 -4.12 -13.01 3.72
CA LYS A 184 -4.58 -13.54 2.42
C LYS A 184 -4.93 -12.43 1.43
N LYS A 185 -5.58 -11.34 1.88
CA LYS A 185 -5.97 -10.24 0.96
C LYS A 185 -4.75 -9.60 0.29
N HIS A 186 -3.63 -9.38 1.00
CA HIS A 186 -2.42 -8.80 0.40
C HIS A 186 -1.82 -9.72 -0.67
N ARG A 187 -1.73 -11.02 -0.38
CA ARG A 187 -1.30 -12.03 -1.37
C ARG A 187 -2.19 -12.03 -2.60
N HIS A 188 -3.51 -12.07 -2.42
CA HIS A 188 -4.45 -12.07 -3.53
C HIS A 188 -4.35 -10.79 -4.36
N ASP A 189 -4.17 -9.63 -3.72
CA ASP A 189 -4.05 -8.35 -4.40
C ASP A 189 -2.78 -8.27 -5.25
N ILE A 190 -1.66 -8.89 -4.84
CA ILE A 190 -0.44 -9.00 -5.66
C ILE A 190 -0.73 -9.70 -6.99
N PHE A 191 -1.41 -10.85 -6.96
CA PHE A 191 -1.71 -11.59 -8.19
C PHE A 191 -2.84 -10.99 -9.03
N ARG A 192 -3.74 -10.20 -8.42
CA ARG A 192 -4.67 -9.35 -9.18
C ARG A 192 -3.93 -8.28 -9.97
N LEU A 193 -2.99 -7.58 -9.33
CA LEU A 193 -2.17 -6.55 -9.98
C LEU A 193 -1.25 -7.17 -11.05
N TYR A 194 -0.71 -8.35 -10.81
CA TYR A 194 0.10 -9.10 -11.78
C TYR A 194 -0.62 -9.29 -13.12
N LEU A 195 -1.95 -9.50 -13.13
CA LEU A 195 -2.73 -9.63 -14.37
C LEU A 195 -2.72 -8.38 -15.26
N THR A 196 -2.30 -7.24 -14.72
CA THR A 196 -2.19 -5.97 -15.47
C THR A 196 -0.79 -5.72 -16.02
N LEU A 197 0.17 -6.63 -15.76
CA LEU A 197 1.54 -6.52 -16.25
C LEU A 197 1.74 -7.37 -17.51
N ALA A 198 2.53 -6.89 -18.45
CA ALA A 198 2.92 -7.66 -19.62
C ALA A 198 4.16 -8.52 -19.30
N PRO A 199 4.25 -9.79 -19.77
CA PRO A 199 5.43 -10.65 -19.54
C PRO A 199 6.78 -10.05 -19.99
N SER A 200 6.74 -9.10 -20.93
CA SER A 200 7.90 -8.36 -21.43
C SER A 200 8.33 -7.19 -20.53
N ASP A 201 7.50 -6.78 -19.57
CA ASP A 201 7.78 -5.63 -18.70
C ASP A 201 9.04 -5.86 -17.88
N ARG A 202 9.80 -4.78 -17.65
CA ARG A 202 10.99 -4.76 -16.80
C ARG A 202 10.94 -3.52 -15.92
N PHE A 203 11.05 -3.72 -14.62
CA PHE A 203 10.96 -2.68 -13.61
C PHE A 203 12.22 -2.68 -12.77
N ASP A 204 12.82 -1.51 -12.63
CA ASP A 204 13.93 -1.34 -11.70
C ASP A 204 13.37 -1.05 -10.30
N LEU A 205 13.61 -1.99 -9.39
CA LEU A 205 13.27 -1.83 -7.97
C LEU A 205 14.53 -1.49 -7.17
N PRO A 206 14.45 -0.56 -6.21
CA PRO A 206 15.47 -0.42 -5.19
C PRO A 206 15.72 -1.76 -4.47
N MET A 207 16.97 -1.98 -4.06
CA MET A 207 17.42 -3.27 -3.52
C MET A 207 16.54 -3.80 -2.38
N LEU A 208 16.10 -2.92 -1.46
CA LEU A 208 15.23 -3.31 -0.34
C LEU A 208 13.87 -3.87 -0.82
N LEU A 209 13.20 -3.17 -1.74
CA LEU A 209 11.90 -3.60 -2.28
C LEU A 209 12.04 -4.90 -3.08
N ARG A 210 13.15 -5.04 -3.80
CA ARG A 210 13.51 -6.26 -4.54
C ARG A 210 13.68 -7.44 -3.60
N GLN A 211 14.40 -7.26 -2.49
CA GLN A 211 14.61 -8.28 -1.47
C GLN A 211 13.31 -8.68 -0.77
N ASP A 212 12.48 -7.72 -0.38
CA ASP A 212 11.17 -7.99 0.21
C ASP A 212 10.25 -8.75 -0.77
N LEU A 213 10.24 -8.37 -2.05
CA LEU A 213 9.45 -9.08 -3.06
C LEU A 213 9.98 -10.51 -3.31
N ALA A 214 11.30 -10.69 -3.37
CA ALA A 214 11.92 -12.00 -3.49
C ALA A 214 11.62 -12.88 -2.27
N GLN A 215 11.68 -12.32 -1.06
CA GLN A 215 11.33 -13.03 0.17
C GLN A 215 9.87 -13.47 0.14
N PHE A 216 8.94 -12.58 -0.23
CA PHE A 216 7.52 -12.93 -0.39
C PHE A 216 7.32 -14.10 -1.36
N LEU A 217 7.96 -14.08 -2.53
CA LEU A 217 7.86 -15.17 -3.50
C LEU A 217 8.49 -16.47 -3.00
N GLY A 218 9.55 -16.38 -2.17
CA GLY A 218 10.14 -17.54 -1.50
C GLY A 218 9.17 -18.29 -0.58
N HIS A 219 8.12 -17.62 -0.08
CA HIS A 219 7.03 -18.25 0.67
C HIS A 219 5.95 -18.89 -0.22
N LEU A 220 6.05 -18.78 -1.54
CA LEU A 220 5.11 -19.33 -2.52
C LEU A 220 5.83 -20.23 -3.54
N PRO A 221 6.45 -21.34 -3.12
CA PRO A 221 7.05 -22.30 -4.04
C PRO A 221 6.01 -22.89 -5.02
N PRO A 222 6.43 -23.48 -6.16
CA PRO A 222 5.50 -23.97 -7.18
C PRO A 222 4.44 -24.98 -6.69
N ASP A 223 4.78 -25.77 -5.67
CA ASP A 223 3.94 -26.79 -5.04
C ASP A 223 3.09 -26.25 -3.87
N SER A 224 3.15 -24.95 -3.58
CA SER A 224 2.39 -24.33 -2.48
C SER A 224 0.88 -24.52 -2.65
N SER A 225 0.22 -24.99 -1.59
CA SER A 225 -1.25 -25.11 -1.56
C SER A 225 -1.97 -23.76 -1.70
N ASP A 226 -1.27 -22.64 -1.46
CA ASP A 226 -1.82 -21.30 -1.59
C ASP A 226 -2.23 -20.94 -3.02
N TRP A 227 -1.62 -21.54 -4.04
CA TRP A 227 -1.97 -21.33 -5.45
C TRP A 227 -3.44 -21.59 -5.74
N ASN A 228 -4.06 -22.55 -5.04
CA ASN A 228 -5.49 -22.83 -5.15
C ASN A 228 -6.35 -21.63 -4.73
N SER A 229 -5.95 -20.95 -3.65
CA SER A 229 -6.65 -19.75 -3.17
C SER A 229 -6.39 -18.53 -4.07
N ILE A 230 -5.17 -18.41 -4.60
CA ILE A 230 -4.77 -17.34 -5.52
C ILE A 230 -5.58 -17.41 -6.81
N ARG A 231 -5.69 -18.58 -7.44
CA ARG A 231 -6.47 -18.78 -8.68
C ARG A 231 -7.94 -18.41 -8.50
N LYS A 232 -8.56 -18.89 -7.42
CA LYS A 232 -9.94 -18.51 -7.05
C LYS A 232 -10.09 -17.00 -6.86
N ALA A 233 -9.11 -16.35 -6.23
CA ALA A 233 -9.16 -14.93 -5.94
C ALA A 233 -9.10 -14.03 -7.20
N VAL A 234 -8.52 -14.53 -8.28
CA VAL A 234 -8.50 -13.88 -9.60
C VAL A 234 -9.59 -14.39 -10.54
N GLN A 235 -10.61 -15.09 -10.01
CA GLN A 235 -11.76 -15.61 -10.77
C GLN A 235 -11.35 -16.53 -11.93
N ASP A 236 -10.30 -17.33 -11.74
CA ASP A 236 -9.74 -18.21 -12.77
C ASP A 236 -9.38 -17.50 -14.09
N ALA A 237 -9.10 -16.19 -14.02
CA ALA A 237 -8.36 -15.50 -15.08
C ALA A 237 -7.14 -16.33 -15.44
N ALA A 238 -6.74 -16.32 -16.71
CA ALA A 238 -5.72 -17.18 -17.29
C ALA A 238 -4.31 -16.91 -16.70
N LEU A 239 -4.13 -17.31 -15.44
CA LEU A 239 -2.85 -17.30 -14.75
C LEU A 239 -2.03 -18.47 -15.27
N PRO A 240 -0.76 -18.22 -15.67
CA PRO A 240 0.18 -19.28 -16.02
C PRO A 240 0.38 -20.30 -14.89
N GLY A 241 1.15 -21.34 -15.17
CA GLY A 241 1.59 -22.27 -14.13
C GLY A 241 2.36 -21.54 -13.00
N PRO A 242 2.31 -22.02 -11.75
CA PRO A 242 3.03 -21.40 -10.62
C PRO A 242 4.51 -21.10 -10.91
N GLU A 243 5.20 -22.07 -11.51
CA GLU A 243 6.62 -21.94 -11.89
C GLU A 243 6.82 -20.80 -12.91
N GLU A 244 5.97 -20.72 -13.92
CA GLU A 244 6.04 -19.66 -14.92
C GLU A 244 5.76 -18.28 -14.29
N ILE A 245 4.79 -18.17 -13.38
CA ILE A 245 4.52 -16.93 -12.66
C ILE A 245 5.76 -16.48 -11.88
N ILE A 246 6.38 -17.38 -11.11
CA ILE A 246 7.58 -17.08 -10.31
C ILE A 246 8.71 -16.60 -11.23
N GLN A 247 8.95 -17.29 -12.35
CA GLN A 247 9.95 -16.89 -13.34
C GLN A 247 9.62 -15.54 -14.00
N GLN A 248 8.34 -15.26 -14.29
CA GLN A 248 7.90 -13.98 -14.83
C GLN A 248 8.16 -12.85 -13.84
N PHE A 249 7.84 -13.02 -12.56
CA PHE A 249 8.21 -12.07 -11.50
C PHE A 249 9.74 -11.88 -11.44
N GLY A 250 10.52 -12.95 -11.50
CA GLY A 250 11.98 -12.91 -11.52
C GLY A 250 12.53 -12.02 -12.62
N ARG A 251 12.02 -12.20 -13.85
CA ARG A 251 12.39 -11.38 -15.01
C ARG A 251 11.89 -9.94 -14.91
N MET A 252 10.62 -9.73 -14.52
CA MET A 252 10.00 -8.40 -14.45
C MET A 252 10.68 -7.50 -13.43
N PHE A 253 11.00 -8.02 -12.26
CA PHE A 253 11.49 -7.23 -11.12
C PHE A 253 12.98 -7.46 -10.80
N GLY A 254 13.67 -8.22 -11.65
CA GLY A 254 15.10 -8.51 -11.49
C GLY A 254 15.42 -9.28 -10.20
N LEU A 255 14.60 -10.28 -9.84
CA LEU A 255 14.71 -11.01 -8.57
C LEU A 255 15.74 -12.16 -8.61
N ASP A 256 16.30 -12.44 -9.79
CA ASP A 256 17.25 -13.53 -9.97
C ASP A 256 18.56 -13.23 -9.24
N SER A 257 19.01 -14.18 -8.42
CA SER A 257 20.25 -14.09 -7.65
C SER A 257 21.47 -14.16 -8.56
N LYS A 258 21.94 -13.00 -9.05
CA LYS A 258 23.32 -12.83 -9.53
C LYS A 258 23.90 -11.49 -9.09
N SER A 259 24.33 -11.41 -7.83
CA SER A 259 25.51 -10.66 -7.37
C SER A 259 25.72 -10.89 -5.87
N GLY A 260 26.40 -11.99 -5.54
CA GLY A 260 26.68 -12.36 -4.15
C GLY A 260 27.53 -13.61 -4.05
N SER A 261 28.63 -13.66 -4.79
CA SER A 261 29.65 -14.72 -4.67
C SER A 261 30.91 -14.29 -5.42
N GLN A 262 32.02 -14.24 -4.68
CA GLN A 262 33.42 -14.10 -5.11
C GLN A 262 33.93 -12.67 -5.35
N ASP A 263 34.22 -11.98 -4.25
CA ASP A 263 35.55 -11.35 -4.07
C ASP A 263 36.06 -11.75 -2.68
N ALA A 264 36.43 -13.03 -2.56
CA ALA A 264 37.37 -13.44 -1.52
C ALA A 264 38.73 -12.89 -1.95
N VAL A 265 39.07 -11.73 -1.39
CA VAL A 265 40.41 -11.15 -1.45
C VAL A 265 41.39 -12.20 -0.90
N LYS A 266 42.05 -12.93 -1.81
CA LYS A 266 43.32 -13.58 -1.50
C LYS A 266 44.36 -12.46 -1.43
N ILE A 267 44.67 -12.03 -0.21
CA ILE A 267 45.96 -11.39 0.06
C ILE A 267 46.92 -12.55 0.36
N GLY A 268 47.83 -12.80 -0.59
CA GLY A 268 49.10 -13.46 -0.32
C GLY A 268 50.12 -12.44 0.16
#